data_AF-A0A849RHI9-F1
#
_entry.id   AF-A0A849RHI9-F1
#
_cell.length_a   1.000
_cell.length_b   1.000
_cell.length_c   1.000
_cell.angle_alpha   90.00
_cell.angle_beta   90.00
_cell.angle_gamma   90.00
#
_symmetry.space_group_name_H-M   'P 1'
#
loop_
_entity.id
_entity.type
_entity.pdbx_description
1 polymer ?
#
loop_
_entity_poly.entity_id
_entity_poly.type
_entity_poly.pdbx_seq_one_letter_code
_entity_poly.pdbx_strand_id
1 'polypeptide(L)'
;MTPGTFSRKKRHAFEPDYAVPPGRTLQETIDTLGMDQRDLATRTGLSTKHINQIIQGIAPITQETALLLEIVTGVPARLWNNLEMNYREQLSRIEEQKRLIKDLAWLSEIPTAELVKRKKLIRHSDQSLYLKSVLGFFGVANVDAWKRVWMSPSFAFRKSKAFNSKPAAMATWLRLGEVEAHGISCQPFDKAKFRSTLEAIRSLTTERAEVFEPQMKKLCAEAGVAVVLVPEIKGAPASGAAQWLTPEKAMIQLSLRHKTNDHFWFSFFHEAGHILNDGKKEKFIDVNHGEGESEEKADRFASNILIPLKYAGELPKLKSPQTLKQFAQSIGIAPGIVVGRLQHDKIIGYNQLNSLKIRFDWVEQS
;
A
#
# COMPACT_ATOMS: atom_id res chain seq x y z
N MET A 1 7.09 7.94 60.85
CA MET A 1 6.35 6.80 60.29
C MET A 1 6.04 7.11 58.84
N THR A 2 6.78 6.52 57.92
CA THR A 2 6.69 6.77 56.47
C THR A 2 5.65 5.82 55.85
N PRO A 3 4.70 6.28 55.01
CA PRO A 3 3.69 5.41 54.41
C PRO A 3 4.31 4.51 53.35
N GLY A 4 4.07 3.20 53.46
CA GLY A 4 4.55 2.19 52.52
C GLY A 4 3.90 2.32 51.14
N THR A 5 4.73 2.38 50.10
CA THR A 5 4.34 2.26 48.70
C THR A 5 3.92 0.83 48.37
N PHE A 6 2.63 0.61 48.12
CA PHE A 6 2.15 -0.65 47.55
C PHE A 6 2.58 -0.76 46.08
N SER A 7 3.43 -1.75 45.78
CA SER A 7 3.78 -2.16 44.41
C SER A 7 2.52 -2.66 43.67
N ARG A 8 2.17 -1.98 42.58
CA ARG A 8 1.04 -2.35 41.71
C ARG A 8 1.41 -3.65 40.98
N LYS A 9 0.91 -4.81 41.46
CA LYS A 9 1.09 -6.11 40.80
C LYS A 9 0.76 -6.00 39.31
N LYS A 10 1.71 -6.35 38.43
CA LYS A 10 1.45 -6.61 37.01
C LYS A 10 0.37 -7.69 36.93
N ARG A 11 -0.82 -7.32 36.45
CA ARG A 11 -1.86 -8.28 36.09
C ARG A 11 -1.44 -8.91 34.78
N HIS A 12 -0.99 -10.16 34.81
CA HIS A 12 -0.83 -10.94 33.59
C HIS A 12 -2.24 -11.28 33.09
N ALA A 13 -2.54 -10.96 31.83
CA ALA A 13 -3.76 -11.45 31.20
C ALA A 13 -3.67 -12.98 31.13
N PHE A 14 -4.69 -13.68 31.65
CA PHE A 14 -4.79 -15.12 31.48
C PHE A 14 -5.33 -15.39 30.07
N GLU A 15 -4.43 -15.66 29.14
CA GLU A 15 -4.74 -16.03 27.76
C GLU A 15 -4.27 -17.48 27.57
N PRO A 16 -5.13 -18.49 27.83
CA PRO A 16 -4.76 -19.88 27.63
C PRO A 16 -4.46 -20.14 26.15
N ASP A 17 -3.73 -21.21 25.84
CA ASP A 17 -3.48 -21.69 24.47
C ASP A 17 -4.45 -22.81 24.04
N TYR A 18 -5.45 -23.08 24.89
CA TYR A 18 -6.53 -24.04 24.67
C TYR A 18 -7.90 -23.36 24.81
N ALA A 19 -8.92 -23.95 24.20
CA ALA A 19 -10.31 -23.53 24.30
C ALA A 19 -11.12 -24.64 24.98
N VAL A 20 -11.91 -24.30 25.99
CA VAL A 20 -12.78 -25.27 26.68
C VAL A 20 -14.16 -25.20 26.04
N PRO A 21 -14.65 -26.27 25.40
CA PRO A 21 -15.98 -26.26 24.77
C PRO A 21 -17.06 -26.18 25.84
N PRO A 22 -18.14 -25.40 25.62
CA PRO A 22 -19.28 -25.32 26.55
C PRO A 22 -19.94 -26.69 26.75
N GLY A 23 -19.82 -27.57 25.75
CA GLY A 23 -20.25 -28.95 25.80
C GLY A 23 -19.70 -29.76 26.98
N ARG A 24 -18.50 -29.44 27.48
CA ARG A 24 -17.93 -30.08 28.68
C ARG A 24 -18.74 -29.73 29.94
N THR A 25 -19.04 -28.44 30.12
CA THR A 25 -19.90 -27.97 31.21
C THR A 25 -21.31 -28.51 31.08
N LEU A 26 -21.83 -28.65 29.86
CA LEU A 26 -23.12 -29.28 29.62
C LEU A 26 -23.11 -30.76 30.06
N GLN A 27 -22.06 -31.51 29.71
CA GLN A 27 -21.91 -32.90 30.15
C GLN A 27 -21.87 -33.01 31.68
N GLU A 28 -21.05 -32.19 32.36
CA GLU A 28 -20.97 -32.15 33.83
C GLU A 28 -22.33 -31.80 34.47
N THR A 29 -23.09 -30.91 33.83
CA THR A 29 -24.43 -30.50 34.30
C THR A 29 -25.43 -31.65 34.21
N ILE A 30 -25.49 -32.36 33.08
CA ILE A 30 -26.43 -33.48 32.94
C ILE A 30 -26.05 -34.68 33.82
N ASP A 31 -24.75 -34.94 34.00
CA ASP A 31 -24.25 -35.98 34.90
C ASP A 31 -24.68 -35.69 36.35
N THR A 32 -24.58 -34.43 36.78
CA THR A 32 -25.02 -33.99 38.12
C THR A 32 -26.54 -34.12 38.30
N LEU A 33 -27.31 -33.93 37.23
CA LEU A 33 -28.76 -34.11 37.21
C LEU A 33 -29.18 -35.59 37.03
N GLY A 34 -28.24 -36.51 36.90
CA GLY A 34 -28.50 -37.94 36.68
C GLY A 34 -29.15 -38.24 35.33
N MET A 35 -28.91 -37.40 34.32
CA MET A 35 -29.44 -37.55 32.96
C MET A 35 -28.33 -37.93 31.98
N ASP A 36 -28.63 -38.80 31.02
CA ASP A 36 -27.72 -39.04 29.90
C ASP A 36 -28.02 -38.10 28.70
N GLN A 37 -27.19 -38.15 27.64
CA GLN A 37 -27.38 -37.31 26.45
C GLN A 37 -28.69 -37.61 25.70
N ARG A 38 -29.23 -38.83 25.82
CA ARG A 38 -30.50 -39.23 25.18
C ARG A 38 -31.68 -38.67 25.95
N ASP A 39 -31.60 -38.66 27.27
CA ASP A 39 -32.58 -38.01 28.13
C ASP A 39 -32.62 -36.50 27.88
N LEU A 40 -31.45 -35.86 27.80
CA LEU A 40 -31.37 -34.43 27.46
C LEU A 40 -31.98 -34.14 26.09
N ALA A 41 -31.66 -34.95 25.08
CA ALA A 41 -32.22 -34.83 23.73
C ALA A 41 -33.75 -34.94 23.74
N THR A 42 -34.28 -35.94 24.44
CA THR A 42 -35.73 -36.17 24.58
C THR A 42 -36.41 -34.98 25.27
N ARG A 43 -35.82 -34.45 26.35
CA ARG A 43 -36.39 -33.33 27.13
C ARG A 43 -36.31 -31.98 26.41
N THR A 44 -35.28 -31.75 25.61
CA THR A 44 -35.11 -30.51 24.83
C THR A 44 -35.84 -30.54 23.49
N GLY A 45 -36.28 -31.72 23.03
CA GLY A 45 -36.83 -31.91 21.68
C GLY A 45 -35.76 -31.86 20.58
N LEU A 46 -34.47 -31.90 20.95
CA LEU A 46 -33.35 -31.91 20.02
C LEU A 46 -32.95 -33.35 19.66
N SER A 47 -32.29 -33.53 18.52
CA SER A 47 -31.75 -34.86 18.19
C SER A 47 -30.56 -35.21 19.08
N THR A 48 -30.41 -36.50 19.41
CA THR A 48 -29.24 -37.02 20.14
C THR A 48 -27.93 -36.69 19.43
N LYS A 49 -27.93 -36.70 18.08
CA LYS A 49 -26.81 -36.27 17.24
C LYS A 49 -26.43 -34.81 17.52
N HIS A 50 -27.41 -33.91 17.59
CA HIS A 50 -27.16 -32.49 17.82
C HIS A 50 -26.62 -32.24 19.23
N ILE A 51 -27.20 -32.87 20.27
CA ILE A 51 -26.67 -32.84 21.64
C ILE A 51 -25.22 -33.34 21.69
N ASN A 52 -24.92 -34.46 21.02
CA ASN A 52 -23.56 -34.98 20.96
C ASN A 52 -22.60 -33.99 20.29
N GLN A 53 -22.99 -33.37 19.18
CA GLN A 53 -22.17 -32.36 18.50
C GLN A 53 -21.92 -31.12 19.36
N ILE A 54 -22.90 -30.70 20.18
CA ILE A 54 -22.72 -29.62 21.17
C ILE A 54 -21.70 -30.04 22.22
N ILE A 55 -21.82 -31.26 22.75
CA ILE A 55 -20.91 -31.80 23.79
C ILE A 55 -19.46 -31.89 23.26
N GLN A 56 -19.28 -32.26 22.00
CA GLN A 56 -17.98 -32.28 21.32
C GLN A 56 -17.46 -30.87 20.92
N GLY A 57 -18.24 -29.80 21.13
CA GLY A 57 -17.87 -28.43 20.74
C GLY A 57 -17.94 -28.16 19.23
N ILE A 58 -18.50 -29.10 18.45
CA ILE A 58 -18.64 -28.99 17.00
C ILE A 58 -19.82 -28.09 16.66
N ALA A 59 -21.02 -28.41 17.17
CA ALA A 59 -22.21 -27.59 16.98
C ALA A 59 -22.23 -26.47 18.04
N PRO A 60 -22.62 -25.24 17.66
CA PRO A 60 -22.73 -24.15 18.62
C PRO A 60 -23.96 -24.30 19.51
N ILE A 61 -23.87 -23.84 20.75
CA ILE A 61 -25.08 -23.53 21.52
C ILE A 61 -25.64 -22.20 21.01
N THR A 62 -26.69 -22.27 20.19
CA THR A 62 -27.40 -21.07 19.73
C THR A 62 -28.24 -20.48 20.87
N GLN A 63 -28.75 -19.25 20.68
CA GLN A 63 -29.64 -18.62 21.66
C GLN A 63 -30.89 -19.47 21.93
N GLU A 64 -31.44 -20.08 20.89
CA GLU A 64 -32.59 -20.99 20.97
C GLU A 64 -32.25 -22.25 21.77
N THR A 65 -31.12 -22.90 21.47
CA THR A 65 -30.64 -24.06 22.23
C THR A 65 -30.38 -23.70 23.69
N ALA A 66 -29.81 -22.52 23.97
CA ALA A 66 -29.55 -22.06 25.33
C ALA A 66 -30.85 -21.92 26.16
N LEU A 67 -31.95 -21.45 25.56
CA LEU A 67 -33.27 -21.37 26.21
C LEU A 67 -33.83 -22.76 26.51
N LEU A 68 -33.70 -23.71 25.57
CA LEU A 68 -34.11 -25.10 25.79
C LEU A 68 -33.30 -25.76 26.92
N LEU A 69 -31.99 -25.52 26.94
CA LEU A 69 -31.11 -26.00 27.99
C LEU A 69 -31.44 -25.37 29.34
N GLU A 70 -31.81 -24.08 29.40
CA GLU A 70 -32.25 -23.43 30.64
C GLU A 70 -33.48 -24.10 31.24
N ILE A 71 -34.48 -24.38 30.41
CA ILE A 71 -35.72 -25.06 30.85
C ILE A 71 -35.41 -26.45 31.42
N VAL A 72 -34.50 -27.20 30.80
CA VAL A 72 -34.22 -28.60 31.19
C VAL A 72 -33.20 -28.72 32.33
N THR A 73 -32.18 -27.86 32.35
CA THR A 73 -31.06 -27.95 33.31
C THR A 73 -31.20 -26.99 34.49
N GLY A 74 -32.07 -25.98 34.41
CA GLY A 74 -32.16 -24.89 35.39
C GLY A 74 -30.99 -23.90 35.35
N VAL A 75 -30.02 -24.11 34.45
CA VAL A 75 -28.88 -23.20 34.27
C VAL A 75 -29.27 -22.07 33.32
N PRO A 76 -29.15 -20.79 33.70
CA PRO A 76 -29.60 -19.67 32.88
C PRO A 76 -29.00 -19.67 31.47
N ALA A 77 -29.80 -19.40 30.43
CA ALA A 77 -29.39 -19.34 29.03
C ALA A 77 -28.23 -18.37 28.81
N ARG A 78 -28.19 -17.26 29.57
CA ARG A 78 -27.07 -16.31 29.55
C ARG A 78 -25.72 -16.96 29.83
N LEU A 79 -25.67 -17.98 30.70
CA LEU A 79 -24.42 -18.66 31.03
C LEU A 79 -23.94 -19.48 29.83
N TRP A 80 -24.83 -20.25 29.22
CA TRP A 80 -24.53 -21.03 28.02
C TRP A 80 -24.05 -20.16 26.85
N ASN A 81 -24.75 -19.05 26.60
CA ASN A 81 -24.36 -18.08 25.57
C ASN A 81 -22.98 -17.48 25.83
N ASN A 82 -22.66 -17.14 27.10
CA ASN A 82 -21.35 -16.61 27.46
C ASN A 82 -20.24 -17.66 27.30
N LEU A 83 -20.50 -18.93 27.67
CA LEU A 83 -19.54 -20.02 27.48
C LEU A 83 -19.27 -20.27 26.00
N GLU A 84 -20.30 -20.29 25.15
CA GLU A 84 -20.17 -20.43 23.70
C GLU A 84 -19.37 -19.26 23.10
N MET A 85 -19.72 -18.02 23.46
CA MET A 85 -19.01 -16.82 22.98
C MET A 85 -17.53 -16.88 23.33
N ASN A 86 -17.20 -17.15 24.59
CA ASN A 86 -15.81 -17.25 25.06
C ASN A 86 -15.05 -18.37 24.35
N TYR A 87 -15.69 -19.53 24.15
CA TYR A 87 -15.09 -20.66 23.44
C TYR A 87 -14.76 -20.33 21.98
N ARG A 88 -15.71 -19.72 21.25
CA ARG A 88 -15.53 -19.35 19.84
C ARG A 88 -14.50 -18.25 19.66
N GLU A 89 -14.49 -17.25 20.53
CA GLU A 89 -13.45 -16.22 20.54
C GLU A 89 -12.07 -16.86 20.73
N GLN A 90 -11.96 -17.77 21.68
CA GLN A 90 -10.71 -18.43 22.01
C GLN A 90 -10.20 -19.34 20.89
N LEU A 91 -11.09 -20.10 20.24
CA LEU A 91 -10.74 -20.87 19.03
C LEU A 91 -10.20 -19.95 17.93
N SER A 92 -10.88 -18.83 17.67
CA SER A 92 -10.46 -17.87 16.65
C SER A 92 -9.07 -17.28 16.96
N ARG A 93 -8.79 -16.96 18.22
CA ARG A 93 -7.47 -16.48 18.68
C ARG A 93 -6.37 -17.53 18.46
N ILE A 94 -6.64 -18.80 18.80
CA ILE A 94 -5.67 -19.89 18.61
C ILE A 94 -5.38 -20.12 17.12
N GLU A 95 -6.41 -20.15 16.27
CA GLU A 95 -6.24 -20.28 14.82
C GLU A 95 -5.49 -19.11 14.22
N GLU A 96 -5.81 -17.89 14.65
CA GLU A 96 -5.10 -16.68 14.26
C GLU A 96 -3.61 -16.77 14.61
N GLN A 97 -3.29 -17.17 15.84
CA GLN A 97 -1.91 -17.30 16.30
C GLN A 97 -1.14 -18.36 15.50
N LYS A 98 -1.75 -19.53 15.22
CA LYS A 98 -1.15 -20.55 14.36
C LYS A 98 -0.84 -20.02 12.96
N ARG A 99 -1.77 -19.24 12.39
CA ARG A 99 -1.57 -18.62 11.07
C ARG A 99 -0.44 -17.59 11.10
N LEU A 100 -0.40 -16.72 12.10
CA LEU A 100 0.65 -15.72 12.25
C LEU A 100 2.03 -16.37 12.36
N ILE A 101 2.17 -17.43 13.15
CA ILE A 101 3.44 -18.17 13.30
C ILE A 101 3.93 -18.68 11.94
N LYS A 102 3.05 -19.24 11.12
CA LYS A 102 3.39 -19.71 9.77
C LYS A 102 3.87 -18.58 8.86
N ASP A 103 3.30 -17.39 9.02
CA ASP A 103 3.56 -16.20 8.20
C ASP A 103 4.76 -15.38 8.71
N LEU A 104 5.33 -15.67 9.89
CA LEU A 104 6.45 -14.90 10.46
C LEU A 104 7.66 -14.80 9.53
N ALA A 105 7.94 -15.86 8.76
CA ALA A 105 9.07 -15.88 7.82
C ALA A 105 8.96 -14.76 6.76
N TRP A 106 7.76 -14.38 6.37
CA TRP A 106 7.50 -13.34 5.37
C TRP A 106 8.00 -11.95 5.82
N LEU A 107 8.08 -11.69 7.13
CA LEU A 107 8.65 -10.43 7.66
C LEU A 107 10.07 -10.16 7.16
N SER A 108 10.85 -11.21 6.89
CA SER A 108 12.23 -11.10 6.40
C SER A 108 12.32 -10.64 4.94
N GLU A 109 11.24 -10.81 4.16
CA GLU A 109 11.16 -10.38 2.76
C GLU A 109 10.89 -8.87 2.66
N ILE A 110 10.23 -8.29 3.66
CA ILE A 110 9.81 -6.89 3.68
C ILE A 110 10.93 -6.01 4.22
N PRO A 111 11.22 -4.85 3.61
CA PRO A 111 12.22 -3.89 4.10
C PRO A 111 11.72 -3.13 5.36
N THR A 112 11.42 -3.86 6.43
CA THR A 112 10.78 -3.29 7.62
C THR A 112 11.70 -2.33 8.38
N ALA A 113 13.02 -2.55 8.35
CA ALA A 113 14.00 -1.63 8.93
C ALA A 113 13.95 -0.24 8.27
N GLU A 114 13.72 -0.17 6.95
CA GLU A 114 13.58 1.09 6.23
C GLU A 114 12.27 1.80 6.62
N LEU A 115 11.17 1.05 6.77
CA LEU A 115 9.89 1.60 7.23
C LEU A 115 9.98 2.17 8.65
N VAL A 116 10.71 1.50 9.56
CA VAL A 116 10.97 1.99 10.91
C VAL A 116 11.83 3.26 10.86
N LYS A 117 12.91 3.27 10.06
CA LYS A 117 13.76 4.45 9.86
C LYS A 117 12.96 5.66 9.36
N ARG A 118 11.99 5.44 8.46
CA ARG A 118 11.09 6.47 7.93
C ARG A 118 9.93 6.83 8.87
N LYS A 119 9.89 6.29 10.09
CA LYS A 119 8.82 6.47 11.08
C LYS A 119 7.43 6.05 10.57
N LYS A 120 7.37 5.13 9.59
CA LYS A 120 6.13 4.58 9.01
C LYS A 120 5.66 3.30 9.72
N LEU A 121 6.55 2.68 10.50
CA LEU A 121 6.26 1.54 11.37
C LEU A 121 6.92 1.72 12.73
N ILE A 122 6.29 1.14 13.76
CA ILE A 122 6.88 1.01 15.09
C ILE A 122 7.44 -0.40 15.22
N ARG A 123 8.69 -0.53 15.69
CA ARG A 123 9.30 -1.84 15.94
C ARG A 123 8.65 -2.46 17.19
N HIS A 124 8.20 -3.71 17.06
CA HIS A 124 7.68 -4.50 18.17
C HIS A 124 8.66 -5.63 18.52
N SER A 125 8.81 -5.91 19.81
CA SER A 125 9.58 -7.07 20.30
C SER A 125 8.85 -8.38 20.02
N ASP A 126 7.53 -8.39 20.21
CA ASP A 126 6.63 -9.46 19.79
C ASP A 126 6.52 -9.50 18.26
N GLN A 127 6.96 -10.61 17.66
CA GLN A 127 6.95 -10.80 16.21
C GLN A 127 5.54 -10.93 15.62
N SER A 128 4.59 -11.47 16.38
CA SER A 128 3.18 -11.59 15.94
C SER A 128 2.53 -10.22 15.86
N LEU A 129 2.76 -9.36 16.86
CA LEU A 129 2.31 -7.96 16.81
C LEU A 129 3.02 -7.18 15.70
N TYR A 130 4.31 -7.44 15.49
CA TYR A 130 5.05 -6.81 14.40
C TYR A 130 4.50 -7.20 13.03
N LEU A 131 4.21 -8.49 12.81
CA LEU A 131 3.56 -9.00 11.59
C LEU A 131 2.23 -8.32 11.35
N LYS A 132 1.36 -8.21 12.37
CA LYS A 132 0.09 -7.50 12.26
C LYS A 132 0.27 -6.03 11.88
N SER A 133 1.25 -5.35 12.48
CA SER A 133 1.58 -3.95 12.17
C SER A 133 2.03 -3.77 10.71
N VAL A 134 2.88 -4.68 10.21
CA VAL A 134 3.34 -4.67 8.81
C VAL A 134 2.18 -4.97 7.84
N LEU A 135 1.35 -5.98 8.13
CA LEU A 135 0.16 -6.29 7.34
C LEU A 135 -0.83 -5.10 7.32
N GLY A 136 -1.01 -4.44 8.46
CA GLY A 136 -1.80 -3.22 8.60
C GLY A 136 -1.26 -2.06 7.76
N PHE A 137 0.06 -1.85 7.71
CA PHE A 137 0.69 -0.87 6.81
C PHE A 137 0.32 -1.14 5.36
N PHE A 138 0.36 -2.40 4.91
CA PHE A 138 -0.07 -2.78 3.56
C PHE A 138 -1.60 -2.80 3.35
N GLY A 139 -2.40 -2.63 4.41
CA GLY A 139 -3.86 -2.66 4.32
C GLY A 139 -4.44 -4.04 3.99
N VAL A 140 -3.79 -5.13 4.41
CA VAL A 140 -4.18 -6.50 4.09
C VAL A 140 -4.31 -7.35 5.36
N ALA A 141 -5.19 -8.35 5.33
CA ALA A 141 -5.50 -9.17 6.51
C ALA A 141 -4.47 -10.28 6.80
N ASN A 142 -3.72 -10.73 5.79
CA ASN A 142 -2.74 -11.82 5.89
C ASN A 142 -1.79 -11.82 4.69
N VAL A 143 -0.75 -12.67 4.74
CA VAL A 143 0.29 -12.76 3.70
C VAL A 143 -0.27 -13.26 2.37
N ASP A 144 -1.26 -14.14 2.36
CA ASP A 144 -1.88 -14.59 1.10
C ASP A 144 -2.66 -13.46 0.42
N ALA A 145 -3.35 -12.62 1.19
CA ALA A 145 -3.97 -11.40 0.69
C ALA A 145 -2.91 -10.42 0.16
N TRP A 146 -1.78 -10.27 0.87
CA TRP A 146 -0.64 -9.49 0.37
C TRP A 146 -0.16 -10.02 -0.98
N LYS A 147 0.04 -11.33 -1.14
CA LYS A 147 0.46 -11.93 -2.41
C LYS A 147 -0.55 -11.67 -3.53
N ARG A 148 -1.86 -11.80 -3.26
CA ARG A 148 -2.89 -11.48 -4.26
C ARG A 148 -2.89 -10.01 -4.66
N VAL A 149 -2.64 -9.10 -3.71
CA VAL A 149 -2.68 -7.65 -3.94
C VAL A 149 -1.34 -7.10 -4.44
N TRP A 150 -0.20 -7.74 -4.23
CA TRP A 150 1.11 -7.15 -4.59
C TRP A 150 1.94 -8.03 -5.51
N MET A 151 1.52 -9.27 -5.73
CA MET A 151 2.20 -10.25 -6.61
C MET A 151 1.32 -10.73 -7.77
N SER A 152 0.06 -10.27 -7.87
CA SER A 152 -0.83 -10.71 -8.95
C SER A 152 -0.32 -10.28 -10.33
N PRO A 153 -0.46 -11.13 -11.39
CA PRO A 153 -0.09 -10.79 -12.76
C PRO A 153 -0.85 -9.59 -13.35
N SER A 154 -2.02 -9.25 -12.78
CA SER A 154 -2.85 -8.11 -13.21
C SER A 154 -2.29 -6.75 -12.81
N PHE A 155 -1.26 -6.73 -11.97
CA PHE A 155 -0.44 -5.54 -11.86
C PHE A 155 0.53 -5.53 -13.02
N ALA A 156 0.60 -4.42 -13.76
CA ALA A 156 1.55 -4.23 -14.85
C ALA A 156 3.04 -4.24 -14.39
N PHE A 157 3.32 -4.70 -13.18
CA PHE A 157 4.63 -4.85 -12.54
C PHE A 157 5.63 -5.68 -13.34
N ARG A 158 5.17 -6.62 -14.18
CA ARG A 158 6.04 -7.64 -14.81
C ARG A 158 6.89 -7.14 -15.97
N LYS A 159 6.71 -5.90 -16.45
CA LYS A 159 7.51 -5.40 -17.58
C LYS A 159 8.90 -4.91 -17.19
N SER A 160 9.16 -4.70 -15.90
CA SER A 160 10.46 -4.21 -15.46
C SER A 160 11.40 -5.31 -14.95
N LYS A 161 12.65 -5.27 -15.43
CA LYS A 161 13.70 -6.18 -14.95
C LYS A 161 13.97 -6.05 -13.44
N ALA A 162 13.71 -4.88 -12.84
CA ALA A 162 14.00 -4.68 -11.42
C ALA A 162 12.91 -5.25 -10.50
N PHE A 163 11.63 -5.28 -10.90
CA PHE A 163 10.58 -5.93 -10.11
C PHE A 163 10.84 -7.43 -9.93
N ASN A 164 11.39 -8.08 -10.96
CA ASN A 164 11.79 -9.49 -10.88
C ASN A 164 12.87 -9.76 -9.81
N SER A 165 13.59 -8.74 -9.35
CA SER A 165 14.67 -8.93 -8.36
C SER A 165 14.20 -8.85 -6.91
N LYS A 166 13.27 -7.93 -6.56
CA LYS A 166 12.79 -7.70 -5.17
C LYS A 166 11.36 -7.15 -5.11
N PRO A 167 10.34 -7.99 -5.32
CA PRO A 167 8.95 -7.53 -5.41
C PRO A 167 8.41 -6.91 -4.10
N ALA A 168 8.85 -7.42 -2.95
CA ALA A 168 8.53 -6.86 -1.65
C ALA A 168 9.00 -5.41 -1.49
N ALA A 169 10.20 -5.06 -1.97
CA ALA A 169 10.71 -3.69 -1.91
C ALA A 169 9.89 -2.74 -2.80
N MET A 170 9.50 -3.18 -3.99
CA MET A 170 8.65 -2.39 -4.88
C MET A 170 7.27 -2.17 -4.29
N ALA A 171 6.63 -3.23 -3.78
CA ALA A 171 5.35 -3.14 -3.10
C ALA A 171 5.41 -2.16 -1.92
N THR A 172 6.48 -2.19 -1.12
CA THR A 172 6.68 -1.21 -0.04
C THR A 172 6.75 0.22 -0.57
N TRP A 173 7.53 0.46 -1.64
CA TRP A 173 7.68 1.81 -2.19
C TRP A 173 6.34 2.34 -2.72
N LEU A 174 5.58 1.54 -3.47
CA LEU A 174 4.24 1.91 -3.93
C LEU A 174 3.29 2.18 -2.78
N ARG A 175 3.32 1.33 -1.75
CA ARG A 175 2.44 1.49 -0.59
C ARG A 175 2.71 2.78 0.16
N LEU A 176 3.98 3.20 0.27
CA LEU A 176 4.32 4.52 0.82
C LEU A 176 3.65 5.64 0.04
N GLY A 177 3.72 5.60 -1.30
CA GLY A 177 3.06 6.56 -2.16
C GLY A 177 1.54 6.53 -2.01
N GLU A 178 0.92 5.34 -1.98
CA GLU A 178 -0.51 5.19 -1.75
C GLU A 178 -0.93 5.86 -0.44
N VAL A 179 -0.27 5.54 0.67
CA VAL A 179 -0.61 6.08 2.00
C VAL A 179 -0.50 7.61 2.02
N GLU A 180 0.58 8.16 1.45
CA GLU A 180 0.77 9.61 1.37
C GLU A 180 -0.25 10.29 0.46
N ALA A 181 -0.53 9.70 -0.70
CA ALA A 181 -1.46 10.23 -1.68
C ALA A 181 -2.91 10.20 -1.17
N HIS A 182 -3.30 9.21 -0.37
CA HIS A 182 -4.60 9.19 0.30
C HIS A 182 -4.80 10.41 1.22
N GLY A 183 -3.73 10.87 1.89
CA GLY A 183 -3.78 12.06 2.75
C GLY A 183 -3.94 13.40 2.01
N ILE A 184 -3.73 13.44 0.70
CA ILE A 184 -3.88 14.66 -0.11
C ILE A 184 -5.36 14.84 -0.50
N SER A 185 -5.96 15.98 -0.17
CA SER A 185 -7.30 16.32 -0.67
C SER A 185 -7.22 16.70 -2.16
N CYS A 186 -8.04 16.04 -2.99
CA CYS A 186 -8.13 16.30 -4.42
C CYS A 186 -9.59 16.51 -4.81
N GLN A 187 -9.82 17.29 -5.87
CA GLN A 187 -11.12 17.34 -6.55
C GLN A 187 -11.37 16.04 -7.35
N PRO A 188 -12.61 15.76 -7.80
CA PRO A 188 -12.84 14.67 -8.72
C PRO A 188 -12.02 14.82 -10.00
N PHE A 189 -11.49 13.71 -10.51
CA PHE A 189 -10.63 13.73 -11.70
C PHE A 189 -11.36 14.27 -12.92
N ASP A 190 -10.75 15.28 -13.53
CA ASP A 190 -11.19 15.87 -14.78
C ASP A 190 -10.04 15.78 -15.80
N LYS A 191 -10.26 14.99 -16.85
CA LYS A 191 -9.27 14.73 -17.90
C LYS A 191 -8.89 16.00 -18.68
N ALA A 192 -9.86 16.86 -18.98
CA ALA A 192 -9.63 18.08 -19.74
C ALA A 192 -8.87 19.09 -18.88
N LYS A 193 -9.30 19.26 -17.63
CA LYS A 193 -8.59 20.09 -16.66
C LYS A 193 -7.17 19.60 -16.44
N PHE A 194 -6.96 18.30 -16.23
CA PHE A 194 -5.63 17.74 -16.04
C PHE A 194 -4.71 18.02 -17.23
N ARG A 195 -5.23 17.91 -18.47
CA ARG A 195 -4.46 18.26 -19.68
C ARG A 195 -4.01 19.72 -19.69
N SER A 196 -4.92 20.66 -19.37
CA SER A 196 -4.55 22.09 -19.26
C SER A 196 -3.59 22.37 -18.10
N THR A 197 -3.75 21.66 -16.97
CA THR A 197 -2.85 21.71 -15.83
C THR A 197 -1.43 21.31 -16.22
N LEU A 198 -1.26 20.26 -17.04
CA LEU A 198 0.06 19.82 -17.50
C LEU A 198 0.74 20.86 -18.40
N GLU A 199 -0.02 21.57 -19.23
CA GLU A 199 0.51 22.68 -20.03
C GLU A 199 1.00 23.84 -19.15
N ALA A 200 0.28 24.15 -18.08
CA ALA A 200 0.70 25.13 -17.07
C ALA A 200 1.96 24.66 -16.30
N ILE A 201 1.98 23.40 -15.84
CA ILE A 201 3.10 22.82 -15.10
C ILE A 201 4.38 22.81 -15.93
N ARG A 202 4.29 22.63 -17.25
CA ARG A 202 5.47 22.71 -18.13
C ARG A 202 6.23 24.03 -17.98
N SER A 203 5.54 25.15 -17.77
CA SER A 203 6.19 26.45 -17.53
C SER A 203 6.96 26.50 -16.21
N LEU A 204 6.60 25.67 -15.24
CA LEU A 204 7.28 25.60 -13.93
C LEU A 204 8.62 24.87 -14.01
N THR A 205 8.97 24.29 -15.15
CA THR A 205 10.25 23.57 -15.30
C THR A 205 11.47 24.49 -15.10
N THR A 206 11.32 25.79 -15.33
CA THR A 206 12.36 26.81 -15.13
C THR A 206 12.44 27.33 -13.69
N GLU A 207 11.46 27.02 -12.86
CA GLU A 207 11.39 27.47 -11.47
C GLU A 207 12.24 26.61 -10.53
N ARG A 208 12.53 27.15 -9.35
CA ARG A 208 13.22 26.40 -8.29
C ARG A 208 12.29 25.40 -7.61
N ALA A 209 12.86 24.36 -7.00
CA ALA A 209 12.10 23.28 -6.35
C ALA A 209 11.12 23.79 -5.29
N GLU A 210 11.53 24.79 -4.50
CA GLU A 210 10.69 25.38 -3.46
C GLU A 210 9.44 26.09 -4.01
N VAL A 211 9.46 26.45 -5.30
CA VAL A 211 8.37 27.12 -6.01
C VAL A 211 7.54 26.13 -6.80
N PHE A 212 8.18 25.32 -7.67
CA PHE A 212 7.42 24.43 -8.55
C PHE A 212 6.76 23.29 -7.80
N GLU A 213 7.39 22.71 -6.76
CA GLU A 213 6.87 21.50 -6.13
C GLU A 213 5.49 21.74 -5.48
N PRO A 214 5.30 22.76 -4.61
CA PRO A 214 4.00 23.02 -4.02
C PRO A 214 2.94 23.39 -5.06
N GLN A 215 3.33 24.18 -6.08
CA GLN A 215 2.42 24.62 -7.13
C GLN A 215 1.98 23.46 -8.05
N MET A 216 2.91 22.59 -8.44
CA MET A 216 2.64 21.38 -9.22
C MET A 216 1.67 20.46 -8.46
N LYS A 217 1.95 20.19 -7.17
CA LYS A 217 1.06 19.37 -6.32
C LYS A 217 -0.35 19.97 -6.24
N LYS A 218 -0.46 21.28 -6.03
CA LYS A 218 -1.74 21.99 -5.97
C LYS A 218 -2.53 21.88 -7.28
N LEU A 219 -1.91 22.23 -8.41
CA LEU A 219 -2.56 22.21 -9.72
C LEU A 219 -3.04 20.80 -10.10
N CYS A 220 -2.24 19.77 -9.80
CA CYS A 220 -2.62 18.38 -10.00
C CYS A 220 -3.79 17.96 -9.09
N ALA A 221 -3.76 18.34 -7.81
CA ALA A 221 -4.83 18.01 -6.86
C ALA A 221 -6.17 18.64 -7.26
N GLU A 222 -6.15 19.85 -7.81
CA GLU A 222 -7.33 20.53 -8.37
C GLU A 222 -7.91 19.82 -9.60
N ALA A 223 -7.11 18.99 -10.29
CA ALA A 223 -7.53 18.16 -11.41
C ALA A 223 -7.78 16.69 -11.03
N GLY A 224 -7.74 16.36 -9.73
CA GLY A 224 -7.97 15.00 -9.21
C GLY A 224 -6.77 14.07 -9.23
N VAL A 225 -5.55 14.62 -9.27
CA VAL A 225 -4.29 13.86 -9.27
C VAL A 225 -3.45 14.21 -8.06
N ALA A 226 -3.22 13.25 -7.16
CA ALA A 226 -2.32 13.41 -6.02
C ALA A 226 -0.88 13.15 -6.46
N VAL A 227 0.00 14.15 -6.36
CA VAL A 227 1.43 13.98 -6.64
C VAL A 227 2.21 13.82 -5.34
N VAL A 228 2.94 12.72 -5.20
CA VAL A 228 3.76 12.39 -4.04
C VAL A 228 5.21 12.17 -4.43
N LEU A 229 6.14 12.65 -3.59
CA LEU A 229 7.58 12.47 -3.80
C LEU A 229 8.08 11.55 -2.70
N VAL A 230 8.39 10.30 -3.05
CA VAL A 230 8.78 9.26 -2.10
C VAL A 230 10.16 8.73 -2.48
N PRO A 231 11.20 8.94 -1.65
CA PRO A 231 12.54 8.44 -1.92
C PRO A 231 12.54 6.95 -2.24
N GLU A 232 13.37 6.53 -3.21
CA GLU A 232 13.52 5.12 -3.58
C GLU A 232 13.83 4.23 -2.35
N ILE A 233 13.44 2.96 -2.44
CA ILE A 233 13.82 1.93 -1.46
C ILE A 233 14.89 1.05 -2.10
N LYS A 234 15.89 0.62 -1.32
CA LYS A 234 16.89 -0.34 -1.79
C LYS A 234 16.20 -1.61 -2.32
N GLY A 235 16.36 -1.87 -3.62
CA GLY A 235 15.68 -2.98 -4.31
C GLY A 235 14.45 -2.57 -5.12
N ALA A 236 14.06 -1.30 -5.10
CA ALA A 236 12.98 -0.73 -5.90
C ALA A 236 13.47 0.52 -6.65
N PRO A 237 14.28 0.35 -7.71
CA PRO A 237 14.83 1.46 -8.48
C PRO A 237 13.79 2.00 -9.48
N ALA A 238 12.58 2.34 -9.01
CA ALA A 238 11.55 2.98 -9.83
C ALA A 238 11.86 4.47 -9.98
N SER A 239 11.58 5.06 -11.14
CA SER A 239 11.65 6.51 -11.35
C SER A 239 10.31 7.17 -11.00
N GLY A 240 9.22 6.51 -11.41
CA GLY A 240 7.86 6.95 -11.19
C GLY A 240 6.85 5.81 -11.09
N ALA A 241 5.63 6.15 -10.68
CA ALA A 241 4.47 5.29 -10.78
C ALA A 241 3.18 6.10 -10.92
N ALA A 242 2.26 5.60 -11.72
CA ALA A 242 0.94 6.15 -11.94
C ALA A 242 -0.14 5.12 -11.60
N GLN A 243 -1.09 5.46 -10.75
CA GLN A 243 -2.21 4.57 -10.46
C GLN A 243 -3.48 5.32 -10.07
N TRP A 244 -4.61 4.71 -10.33
CA TRP A 244 -5.89 5.14 -9.79
C TRP A 244 -6.06 4.60 -8.37
N LEU A 245 -6.27 5.49 -7.41
CA LEU A 245 -6.56 5.14 -6.02
C LEU A 245 -8.06 4.89 -5.83
N THR A 246 -8.87 5.68 -6.54
CA THR A 246 -10.34 5.55 -6.62
C THR A 246 -10.76 5.85 -8.07
N PRO A 247 -12.04 5.63 -8.46
CA PRO A 247 -12.51 5.99 -9.80
C PRO A 247 -12.36 7.48 -10.15
N GLU A 248 -12.18 8.34 -9.15
CA GLU A 248 -12.13 9.81 -9.28
C GLU A 248 -10.80 10.42 -8.80
N LYS A 249 -9.86 9.62 -8.31
CA LYS A 249 -8.58 10.12 -7.81
C LYS A 249 -7.43 9.27 -8.31
N ALA A 250 -6.54 9.90 -9.07
CA ALA A 250 -5.29 9.32 -9.52
C ALA A 250 -4.13 9.73 -8.62
N MET A 251 -3.03 9.00 -8.71
CA MET A 251 -1.77 9.23 -8.03
C MET A 251 -0.63 9.21 -9.05
N ILE A 252 0.29 10.17 -8.91
CA ILE A 252 1.63 10.14 -9.51
C ILE A 252 2.64 10.13 -8.35
N GLN A 253 3.49 9.11 -8.31
CA GLN A 253 4.57 8.98 -7.33
C GLN A 253 5.92 9.07 -8.02
N LEU A 254 6.87 9.81 -7.46
CA LEU A 254 8.22 10.01 -8.02
C LEU A 254 9.31 9.79 -6.97
N SER A 255 10.43 9.20 -7.36
CA SER A 255 11.55 8.82 -6.45
C SER A 255 12.79 9.70 -6.52
N LEU A 256 12.79 10.72 -7.40
CA LEU A 256 13.97 11.52 -7.75
C LEU A 256 15.18 10.66 -8.19
N ARG A 257 14.96 9.48 -8.77
CA ARG A 257 16.03 8.67 -9.37
C ARG A 257 16.82 9.50 -10.39
N HIS A 258 18.14 9.29 -10.46
CA HIS A 258 19.11 10.12 -11.21
C HIS A 258 19.31 11.56 -10.73
N LYS A 259 18.37 12.10 -9.93
CA LYS A 259 18.46 13.40 -9.26
C LYS A 259 18.68 14.60 -10.17
N THR A 260 18.37 14.53 -11.47
CA THR A 260 18.47 15.67 -12.37
C THR A 260 17.11 16.09 -12.88
N ASN A 261 16.96 17.39 -13.15
CA ASN A 261 15.68 17.99 -13.53
C ASN A 261 15.10 17.41 -14.83
N ASP A 262 15.94 17.03 -15.80
CA ASP A 262 15.49 16.36 -17.02
C ASP A 262 14.83 15.02 -16.75
N HIS A 263 15.45 14.17 -15.92
CA HIS A 263 14.86 12.90 -15.53
C HIS A 263 13.61 13.06 -14.68
N PHE A 264 13.60 14.00 -13.73
CA PHE A 264 12.42 14.29 -12.91
C PHE A 264 11.22 14.71 -13.75
N TRP A 265 11.39 15.72 -14.61
CA TRP A 265 10.29 16.25 -15.42
C TRP A 265 9.83 15.24 -16.46
N PHE A 266 10.75 14.50 -17.10
CA PHE A 266 10.36 13.43 -18.01
C PHE A 266 9.52 12.37 -17.29
N SER A 267 9.97 11.90 -16.11
CA SER A 267 9.23 10.91 -15.32
C SER A 267 7.83 11.44 -14.95
N PHE A 268 7.73 12.68 -14.47
CA PHE A 268 6.44 13.29 -14.14
C PHE A 268 5.46 13.30 -15.32
N PHE A 269 5.91 13.77 -16.50
CA PHE A 269 5.04 13.83 -17.67
C PHE A 269 4.76 12.44 -18.27
N HIS A 270 5.67 11.48 -18.12
CA HIS A 270 5.46 10.09 -18.50
C HIS A 270 4.32 9.48 -17.67
N GLU A 271 4.40 9.58 -16.33
CA GLU A 271 3.34 9.11 -15.44
C GLU A 271 2.00 9.82 -15.69
N ALA A 272 2.04 11.13 -16.00
CA ALA A 272 0.84 11.86 -16.42
C ALA A 272 0.25 11.34 -17.74
N GLY A 273 1.12 10.90 -18.66
CA GLY A 273 0.75 10.23 -19.90
C GLY A 273 -0.04 8.95 -19.66
N HIS A 274 0.36 8.14 -18.67
CA HIS A 274 -0.38 6.94 -18.27
C HIS A 274 -1.79 7.28 -17.76
N ILE A 275 -1.90 8.25 -16.85
CA ILE A 275 -3.20 8.68 -16.31
C ILE A 275 -4.15 9.18 -17.42
N LEU A 276 -3.64 9.82 -18.47
CA LEU A 276 -4.44 10.34 -19.58
C LEU A 276 -4.85 9.28 -20.60
N ASN A 277 -4.00 8.29 -20.87
CA ASN A 277 -4.16 7.42 -22.05
C ASN A 277 -4.61 6.00 -21.71
N ASP A 278 -4.47 5.59 -20.45
CA ASP A 278 -4.73 4.21 -20.03
C ASP A 278 -6.01 4.06 -19.21
N GLY A 279 -6.41 2.80 -18.96
CA GLY A 279 -7.65 2.48 -18.26
C GLY A 279 -7.56 2.74 -16.75
N LYS A 280 -8.68 3.17 -16.14
CA LYS A 280 -8.77 3.42 -14.68
C LYS A 280 -8.51 2.18 -13.80
N LYS A 281 -8.52 0.97 -14.37
CA LYS A 281 -8.25 -0.29 -13.65
C LYS A 281 -6.78 -0.67 -13.65
N GLU A 282 -5.94 0.08 -14.37
CA GLU A 282 -4.55 -0.25 -14.57
C GLU A 282 -3.67 0.55 -13.60
N LYS A 283 -2.64 -0.12 -13.08
CA LYS A 283 -1.60 0.47 -12.23
C LYS A 283 -0.27 0.36 -12.96
N PHE A 284 0.41 1.48 -13.15
CA PHE A 284 1.65 1.62 -13.94
C PHE A 284 2.81 2.00 -13.03
N ILE A 285 3.99 1.48 -13.33
CA ILE A 285 5.24 1.81 -12.64
C ILE A 285 6.36 1.88 -13.66
N ASP A 286 6.98 3.05 -13.81
CA ASP A 286 8.21 3.16 -14.58
C ASP A 286 9.42 2.66 -13.77
N VAL A 287 9.90 1.49 -14.18
CA VAL A 287 11.11 0.87 -13.67
C VAL A 287 11.97 0.47 -14.86
N ASN A 288 12.50 1.49 -15.54
CA ASN A 288 13.23 1.40 -16.80
C ASN A 288 12.29 1.02 -17.97
N HIS A 289 11.52 2.00 -18.46
CA HIS A 289 10.85 2.03 -19.79
C HIS A 289 10.47 0.64 -20.32
N GLY A 290 9.28 0.16 -19.94
CA GLY A 290 8.80 -1.14 -20.37
C GLY A 290 8.56 -1.20 -21.88
N GLU A 291 8.47 -2.41 -22.44
CA GLU A 291 8.08 -2.58 -23.84
C GLU A 291 6.55 -2.63 -23.97
N GLY A 292 5.98 -1.85 -24.90
CA GLY A 292 4.58 -1.96 -25.33
C GLY A 292 3.90 -0.62 -25.65
N GLU A 293 2.73 -0.72 -26.27
CA GLU A 293 2.02 0.43 -26.84
C GLU A 293 1.67 1.52 -25.81
N SER A 294 1.35 1.15 -24.57
CA SER A 294 1.05 2.10 -23.48
C SER A 294 2.30 2.89 -23.04
N GLU A 295 3.44 2.22 -22.85
CA GLU A 295 4.72 2.87 -22.53
C GLU A 295 5.17 3.81 -23.65
N GLU A 296 5.07 3.36 -24.92
CA GLU A 296 5.38 4.19 -26.09
C GLU A 296 4.47 5.43 -26.19
N LYS A 297 3.19 5.30 -25.80
CA LYS A 297 2.25 6.43 -25.73
C LYS A 297 2.66 7.41 -24.63
N ALA A 298 3.03 6.92 -23.45
CA ALA A 298 3.48 7.73 -22.32
C ALA A 298 4.80 8.46 -22.63
N ASP A 299 5.79 7.75 -23.18
CA ASP A 299 7.08 8.32 -23.60
C ASP A 299 6.90 9.40 -24.68
N ARG A 300 6.06 9.12 -25.68
CA ARG A 300 5.73 10.08 -26.73
C ARG A 300 4.99 11.29 -26.17
N PHE A 301 4.07 11.08 -25.22
CA PHE A 301 3.37 12.17 -24.55
C PHE A 301 4.34 13.07 -23.79
N ALA A 302 5.20 12.49 -22.94
CA ALA A 302 6.21 13.22 -22.16
C ALA A 302 7.18 14.00 -23.06
N SER A 303 7.66 13.34 -24.10
CA SER A 303 8.53 13.91 -25.12
C SER A 303 7.90 15.13 -25.81
N ASN A 304 6.64 15.00 -26.24
CA ASN A 304 5.97 16.02 -27.05
C ASN A 304 5.39 17.17 -26.22
N ILE A 305 5.00 16.93 -24.97
CA ILE A 305 4.56 18.01 -24.11
C ILE A 305 5.75 18.91 -23.75
N LEU A 306 6.87 18.32 -23.35
CA LEU A 306 8.09 19.06 -22.99
C LEU A 306 8.66 19.83 -24.19
N ILE A 307 8.87 19.16 -25.32
CA ILE A 307 9.38 19.75 -26.55
C ILE A 307 8.41 19.42 -27.69
N PRO A 308 7.49 20.36 -28.02
CA PRO A 308 6.52 20.16 -29.10
C PRO A 308 7.17 19.78 -30.43
N LEU A 309 6.52 18.89 -31.19
CA LEU A 309 7.03 18.35 -32.46
C LEU A 309 7.47 19.41 -33.47
N LYS A 310 6.82 20.59 -33.47
CA LYS A 310 7.20 21.72 -34.34
C LYS A 310 8.65 22.19 -34.15
N TYR A 311 9.25 21.93 -32.99
CA TYR A 311 10.63 22.28 -32.67
C TYR A 311 11.62 21.13 -32.89
N ALA A 312 11.16 19.93 -33.25
CA ALA A 312 12.02 18.75 -33.39
C ALA A 312 13.13 18.95 -34.44
N GLY A 313 12.85 19.68 -35.52
CA GLY A 313 13.84 19.98 -36.57
C GLY A 313 14.97 20.93 -36.15
N GLU A 314 14.84 21.62 -35.02
CA GLU A 314 15.88 22.50 -34.49
C GLU A 314 16.89 21.74 -33.62
N LEU A 315 16.49 20.63 -33.00
CA LEU A 315 17.30 19.85 -32.05
C LEU A 315 18.69 19.47 -32.59
N PRO A 316 18.86 18.98 -33.84
CA PRO A 316 20.18 18.62 -34.35
C PRO A 316 21.18 19.78 -34.47
N LYS A 317 20.68 21.03 -34.44
CA LYS A 317 21.48 22.25 -34.55
C LYS A 317 22.02 22.73 -33.20
N LEU A 318 21.45 22.25 -32.09
CA LEU A 318 21.75 22.72 -30.72
C LEU A 318 23.01 22.05 -30.16
N LYS A 319 24.17 22.38 -30.70
CA LYS A 319 25.46 21.77 -30.31
C LYS A 319 26.26 22.58 -29.29
N SER A 320 25.86 23.81 -28.98
CA SER A 320 26.56 24.67 -28.01
C SER A 320 25.69 25.02 -26.80
N PRO A 321 26.30 25.26 -25.62
CA PRO A 321 25.54 25.68 -24.44
C PRO A 321 24.68 26.93 -24.67
N GLN A 322 25.18 27.89 -25.44
CA GLN A 322 24.52 29.16 -25.71
C GLN A 322 23.28 28.97 -26.59
N THR A 323 23.41 28.24 -27.70
CA THR A 323 22.29 27.96 -28.62
C THR A 323 21.20 27.15 -27.93
N LEU A 324 21.59 26.16 -27.12
CA LEU A 324 20.65 25.36 -26.34
C LEU A 324 19.90 26.19 -25.29
N LYS A 325 20.60 27.07 -24.55
CA LYS A 325 19.95 27.98 -23.59
C LYS A 325 18.96 28.91 -24.27
N GLN A 326 19.32 29.49 -25.42
CA GLN A 326 18.45 30.37 -26.20
C GLN A 326 17.20 29.62 -26.69
N PHE A 327 17.37 28.39 -27.18
CA PHE A 327 16.25 27.54 -27.59
C PHE A 327 15.35 27.16 -26.42
N ALA A 328 15.92 26.73 -25.28
CA ALA A 328 15.15 26.38 -24.09
C ALA A 328 14.33 27.58 -23.59
N GLN A 329 14.92 28.78 -23.62
CA GLN A 329 14.24 30.02 -23.28
C GLN A 329 13.13 30.37 -24.27
N SER A 330 13.35 30.22 -25.58
CA SER A 330 12.33 30.55 -26.59
C SER A 330 11.08 29.67 -26.50
N ILE A 331 11.22 28.44 -26.01
CA ILE A 331 10.10 27.52 -25.78
C ILE A 331 9.67 27.44 -24.31
N GLY A 332 10.28 28.21 -23.40
CA GLY A 332 9.88 28.30 -21.99
C GLY A 332 10.05 27.02 -21.18
N ILE A 333 11.18 26.31 -21.33
CA ILE A 333 11.52 25.15 -20.49
C ILE A 333 12.95 25.23 -19.95
N ALA A 334 13.26 24.43 -18.92
CA ALA A 334 14.63 24.35 -18.41
C ALA A 334 15.62 23.77 -19.44
N PRO A 335 16.82 24.37 -19.59
CA PRO A 335 17.87 23.88 -20.50
C PRO A 335 18.25 22.41 -20.28
N GLY A 336 18.27 21.95 -19.01
CA GLY A 336 18.57 20.56 -18.67
C GLY A 336 17.66 19.56 -19.39
N ILE A 337 16.37 19.89 -19.59
CA ILE A 337 15.40 19.02 -20.29
C ILE A 337 15.79 18.86 -21.76
N VAL A 338 16.21 19.95 -22.41
CA VAL A 338 16.71 19.89 -23.80
C VAL A 338 17.95 19.02 -23.88
N VAL A 339 18.89 19.14 -22.92
CA VAL A 339 20.07 18.24 -22.85
C VAL A 339 19.64 16.79 -22.73
N GLY A 340 18.70 16.47 -21.84
CA GLY A 340 18.16 15.12 -21.69
C GLY A 340 17.60 14.57 -23.00
N ARG A 341 16.82 15.39 -23.73
CA ARG A 341 16.28 14.99 -25.03
C ARG A 341 17.37 14.74 -26.08
N LEU A 342 18.36 15.62 -26.19
CA LEU A 342 19.46 15.46 -27.15
C LEU A 342 20.31 14.22 -26.85
N GLN A 343 20.51 13.88 -25.57
CA GLN A 343 21.22 12.68 -25.15
C GLN A 343 20.43 11.41 -25.45
N HIS A 344 19.13 11.41 -25.16
CA HIS A 344 18.22 10.31 -25.48
C HIS A 344 18.19 10.02 -26.99
N ASP A 345 18.05 11.08 -27.80
CA ASP A 345 17.99 10.99 -29.27
C ASP A 345 19.38 10.76 -29.91
N LYS A 346 20.43 10.58 -29.08
CA LYS A 346 21.83 10.34 -29.49
C LYS A 346 22.41 11.43 -30.41
N ILE A 347 21.88 12.65 -30.31
CA ILE A 347 22.38 13.82 -31.02
C ILE A 347 23.68 14.32 -30.36
N ILE A 348 23.77 14.18 -29.03
CA ILE A 348 24.98 14.42 -28.23
C ILE A 348 25.25 13.22 -27.32
N GLY A 349 26.49 13.08 -26.86
CA GLY A 349 26.89 12.06 -25.88
C GLY A 349 26.39 12.36 -24.47
N TYR A 350 26.18 11.32 -23.66
CA TYR A 350 25.73 11.42 -22.26
C TYR A 350 26.68 12.19 -21.33
N ASN A 351 27.93 12.42 -21.73
CA ASN A 351 28.91 13.23 -21.02
C ASN A 351 28.91 14.72 -21.44
N GLN A 352 28.14 15.10 -22.47
CA GLN A 352 28.13 16.44 -23.02
C GLN A 352 27.03 17.31 -22.39
N LEU A 353 27.33 18.59 -22.16
CA LEU A 353 26.40 19.64 -21.71
C LEU A 353 25.70 19.38 -20.36
N ASN A 354 26.18 18.43 -19.55
CA ASN A 354 25.61 18.11 -18.24
C ASN A 354 25.64 19.27 -17.24
N SER A 355 26.49 20.28 -17.43
CA SER A 355 26.51 21.51 -16.63
C SER A 355 25.23 22.35 -16.75
N LEU A 356 24.36 22.07 -17.72
CA LEU A 356 23.07 22.72 -17.89
C LEU A 356 21.93 21.98 -17.17
N LYS A 357 22.19 20.79 -16.63
CA LYS A 357 21.24 20.04 -15.80
C LYS A 357 21.31 20.55 -14.37
N ILE A 358 20.14 20.68 -13.74
CA ILE A 358 20.04 21.05 -12.32
C ILE A 358 19.87 19.76 -11.53
N ARG A 359 20.58 19.64 -10.41
CA ARG A 359 20.44 18.52 -9.49
C ARG A 359 19.39 18.83 -8.42
N PHE A 360 18.58 17.85 -8.08
CA PHE A 360 17.61 17.89 -7.00
C PHE A 360 18.05 16.95 -5.88
N ASP A 361 17.83 17.39 -4.65
CA ASP A 361 18.11 16.61 -3.45
C ASP A 361 16.91 16.65 -2.49
N TRP A 362 16.80 15.60 -1.69
CA TRP A 362 15.78 15.53 -0.65
C TRP A 362 16.13 16.48 0.48
N VAL A 363 15.17 17.29 0.91
CA VAL A 363 15.30 18.04 2.16
C VAL A 363 15.09 17.05 3.31
N GLU A 364 16.07 16.94 4.21
CA GLU A 364 15.90 16.12 5.41
C GLU A 364 14.71 16.66 6.23
N GLN A 365 13.67 15.86 6.38
CA GLN A 365 12.59 16.15 7.32
C GLN A 365 13.13 15.90 8.73
N SER A 366 13.36 16.98 9.48
CA SER A 366 13.77 16.96 10.89
C SER A 366 12.75 16.23 11.77
#